data_AF-A0A8X6GLX7-F1
#
_entry.id   AF-A0A8X6GLX7-F1
#
_cell.length_a   1.000
_cell.length_b   1.000
_cell.length_c   1.000
_cell.angle_alpha   90.00
_cell.angle_beta   90.00
_cell.angle_gamma   90.00
#
_symmetry.space_group_name_H-M   'P 1'
#
loop_
_entity.id
_entity.type
_entity.pdbx_description
1 polymer ?
#
loop_
_entity_poly.entity_id
_entity_poly.type
_entity_poly.pdbx_seq_one_letter_code
_entity_poly.pdbx_strand_id
1 'polypeptide(L)'
;MPPKSVPLKLATRKCKYRCHDLVENEVHKLHTGFWKQSEDGQGNFLFGLINIVRIKQRRQRTTDVPALSRRQISVTYCLPSTNEHIQVSAKTFRDTLGLSKENLHCD
;
A
#
# COMPACT_ATOMS: atom_id res chain seq x y z
N MET A 1 12.06 -18.16 8.27
CA MET A 1 10.79 -18.56 7.62
C MET A 1 10.98 -18.51 6.11
N PRO A 2 10.59 -19.53 5.34
CA PRO A 2 10.66 -19.46 3.88
C PRO A 2 9.60 -18.47 3.36
N PRO A 3 9.86 -17.73 2.27
CA PRO A 3 8.88 -16.80 1.71
C PRO A 3 7.69 -17.61 1.19
N LYS A 4 6.52 -17.44 1.82
CA LYS A 4 5.26 -17.96 1.30
C LYS A 4 5.08 -17.37 -0.10
N SER A 5 4.96 -18.24 -1.12
CA SER A 5 4.79 -17.83 -2.52
C SER A 5 3.72 -16.76 -2.63
N VAL A 6 4.07 -15.57 -3.14
CA VAL A 6 3.14 -14.44 -3.31
C VAL A 6 2.10 -14.85 -4.34
N PRO A 7 0.83 -15.11 -3.96
CA PRO A 7 -0.21 -15.32 -4.93
C PRO A 7 -0.63 -13.93 -5.39
N LEU A 8 -0.01 -13.43 -6.46
CA LEU A 8 -0.52 -12.27 -7.17
C LEU A 8 -1.82 -12.67 -7.84
N LYS A 9 -2.94 -12.57 -7.12
CA LYS A 9 -4.23 -12.45 -7.81
C LYS A 9 -4.17 -11.16 -8.60
N LEU A 10 -3.88 -11.26 -9.91
CA LEU A 10 -3.82 -10.14 -10.84
C LEU A 10 -5.00 -9.21 -10.56
N ALA A 11 -4.70 -7.96 -10.24
CA ALA A 11 -5.70 -7.00 -9.86
C ALA A 11 -6.73 -6.89 -10.99
N THR A 12 -8.01 -7.04 -10.64
CA THR A 12 -9.10 -6.90 -11.62
C THR A 12 -9.06 -5.52 -12.27
N ARG A 13 -9.30 -5.42 -13.59
CA ARG A 13 -9.33 -4.15 -14.36
C ARG A 13 -10.23 -3.04 -13.79
N LYS A 14 -11.16 -3.38 -12.87
CA LYS A 14 -12.03 -2.43 -12.16
C LYS A 14 -11.34 -1.67 -11.02
N CYS A 15 -10.06 -1.93 -10.75
CA CYS A 15 -9.34 -1.18 -9.73
C CYS A 15 -9.22 0.29 -10.15
N LYS A 16 -9.64 1.22 -9.28
CA LYS A 16 -9.44 2.66 -9.49
C LYS A 16 -7.95 3.06 -9.54
N TYR A 17 -7.09 2.20 -8.99
CA TYR A 17 -5.66 2.41 -8.90
C TYR A 17 -4.91 1.60 -9.97
N ARG A 18 -3.62 1.89 -10.13
CA ARG A 18 -2.76 1.31 -11.16
C ARG A 18 -2.24 -0.08 -10.78
N CYS A 19 -3.02 -0.86 -10.03
CA CYS A 19 -2.61 -2.19 -9.56
C CYS A 19 -2.35 -3.20 -10.70
N HIS A 20 -2.87 -2.93 -11.89
CA HIS A 20 -2.67 -3.78 -13.08
C HIS A 20 -1.33 -3.52 -13.79
N ASP A 21 -0.64 -2.42 -13.44
CA ASP A 21 0.67 -2.08 -14.00
C ASP A 21 1.80 -2.81 -13.28
N LEU A 22 1.51 -3.53 -12.18
CA LEU A 22 2.48 -4.33 -11.46
C LEU A 22 2.83 -5.60 -12.25
N VAL A 23 4.11 -5.76 -12.58
CA VAL A 23 4.64 -6.97 -13.21
C VAL A 23 5.04 -7.96 -12.13
N GLU A 24 4.75 -9.25 -12.34
CA GLU A 24 4.99 -10.32 -11.37
C GLU A 24 6.45 -10.39 -10.89
N ASN A 25 7.40 -10.28 -11.82
CA ASN A 25 8.83 -10.26 -11.49
C ASN A 25 9.22 -9.08 -10.59
N GLU A 26 8.57 -7.92 -10.73
CA GLU A 26 8.85 -6.74 -9.89
C GLU A 26 8.30 -6.94 -8.48
N VAL A 27 7.09 -7.49 -8.38
CA VAL A 27 6.48 -7.83 -7.09
C VAL A 27 7.33 -8.86 -6.36
N HIS A 28 7.85 -9.87 -7.06
CA HIS A 28 8.72 -10.85 -6.45
C HIS A 28 10.05 -10.24 -5.94
N LYS A 29 10.64 -9.34 -6.73
CA LYS A 29 11.85 -8.58 -6.32
C LYS A 29 11.56 -7.70 -5.11
N LEU A 30 10.43 -6.99 -5.09
CA LEU A 30 10.01 -6.14 -3.98
C LEU A 30 9.79 -6.93 -2.70
N HIS A 31 9.02 -8.02 -2.79
CA HIS A 31 8.77 -8.90 -1.67
C HIS A 31 10.09 -9.44 -1.08
N THR A 32 10.95 -9.97 -1.96
CA THR A 32 12.23 -10.55 -1.54
C THR A 32 13.17 -9.49 -0.97
N GLY A 33 13.20 -8.30 -1.57
CA GLY A 33 14.00 -7.17 -1.09
C GLY A 33 13.55 -6.67 0.27
N PHE A 34 12.23 -6.56 0.49
CA PHE A 34 11.64 -6.16 1.76
C PHE A 34 12.01 -7.13 2.89
N TRP A 35 11.78 -8.43 2.70
CA TRP A 35 12.06 -9.44 3.73
C TRP A 35 13.54 -9.75 3.97
N LYS A 36 14.44 -9.23 3.12
CA LYS A 36 15.90 -9.29 3.34
C LYS A 36 16.41 -8.19 4.28
N GLN A 37 15.61 -7.16 4.53
CA GLN A 37 16.01 -6.05 5.41
C GLN A 37 15.80 -6.38 6.88
N SER A 38 16.52 -5.67 7.75
CA SER A 38 16.24 -5.65 9.19
C SER A 38 14.86 -5.06 9.47
N GLU A 39 14.35 -5.24 10.69
CA GLU A 39 13.06 -4.69 11.12
C GLU A 39 12.98 -3.16 10.95
N ASP A 40 14.03 -2.44 11.35
CA ASP A 40 14.14 -0.99 11.12
C ASP A 40 14.14 -0.63 9.63
N GLY A 41 14.82 -1.45 8.81
CA GLY A 41 14.84 -1.28 7.35
C GLY A 41 13.46 -1.46 6.74
N GLN A 42 12.74 -2.50 7.17
CA GLN A 42 11.36 -2.76 6.78
C GLN A 42 10.44 -1.60 7.18
N GLY A 43 10.59 -1.07 8.40
CA GLY A 43 9.85 0.10 8.87
C GLY A 43 10.08 1.32 7.97
N ASN A 44 11.35 1.67 7.72
CA ASN A 44 11.71 2.78 6.83
C ASN A 44 11.18 2.59 5.40
N PHE A 45 11.26 1.37 4.88
CA PHE A 45 10.73 1.03 3.57
C PHE A 45 9.22 1.25 3.50
N LEU A 46 8.47 0.81 4.51
CA LEU A 46 7.02 1.04 4.59
C LEU A 46 6.68 2.53 4.68
N PHE A 47 7.41 3.30 5.49
CA PHE A 47 7.19 4.74 5.62
C PHE A 47 7.40 5.49 4.29
N GLY A 48 8.38 5.07 3.48
CA GLY A 48 8.60 5.65 2.15
C GLY A 48 7.49 5.38 1.14
N LEU A 49 6.64 4.38 1.40
CA LEU A 49 5.58 3.94 0.48
C LEU A 49 4.16 4.30 0.94
N ILE A 50 4.03 4.82 2.16
CA ILE A 50 2.75 5.21 2.76
C ILE A 50 2.65 6.72 2.84
N ASN A 51 1.70 7.29 2.11
CA ASN A 51 1.45 8.72 2.10
C ASN A 51 0.16 9.06 2.86
N ILE A 52 0.27 9.99 3.80
CA ILE A 52 -0.84 10.54 4.58
C ILE A 52 -1.30 11.84 3.90
N VAL A 53 -2.43 11.80 3.20
CA VAL A 53 -2.96 12.95 2.45
C VAL A 53 -4.15 13.58 3.16
N ARG A 54 -4.14 14.92 3.25
CA ARG A 54 -5.30 15.68 3.76
C ARG A 54 -6.39 15.71 2.71
N ILE A 55 -7.64 15.45 3.12
CA ILE A 55 -8.78 15.45 2.21
C ILE A 55 -9.20 16.90 1.94
N LYS A 56 -8.88 17.40 0.75
CA LYS A 56 -9.21 18.77 0.31
C LYS A 56 -10.68 18.96 -0.04
N GLN A 57 -11.35 17.92 -0.57
CA GLN A 57 -12.74 18.02 -1.04
C GLN A 57 -13.62 17.00 -0.32
N ARG A 58 -14.66 17.50 0.37
CA ARG A 58 -15.62 16.68 1.10
C ARG A 58 -16.79 16.30 0.19
N ARG A 59 -17.35 15.11 0.40
CA ARG A 59 -18.48 14.60 -0.40
C ARG A 59 -19.78 15.39 -0.15
N GLN A 60 -19.88 16.07 0.99
CA GLN A 60 -20.96 16.99 1.29
C GLN A 60 -20.44 18.43 1.23
N ARG A 61 -21.03 19.23 0.35
CA ARG A 61 -20.79 20.68 0.26
C ARG A 61 -21.31 21.45 1.47
N THR A 62 -22.21 20.85 2.26
CA THR A 62 -23.03 21.53 3.27
C THR A 62 -22.42 21.55 4.67
N THR A 63 -21.24 20.98 4.90
CA THR A 63 -20.57 21.07 6.21
C THR A 63 -19.50 22.16 6.18
N ASP A 64 -19.90 23.37 6.55
CA ASP A 64 -19.04 24.56 6.60
C ASP A 64 -17.95 24.50 7.69
N VAL A 65 -18.03 23.53 8.61
CA VAL A 65 -17.04 23.36 9.68
C VAL A 65 -16.14 22.14 9.42
N PRO A 66 -14.87 22.34 8.99
CA PRO A 66 -13.88 21.29 8.79
C PRO A 66 -13.69 20.29 9.90
N ALA A 67 -13.76 20.75 11.15
CA ALA A 67 -13.55 19.94 12.34
C ALA A 67 -14.63 18.86 12.53
N LEU A 68 -15.83 19.03 11.95
CA LEU A 68 -16.95 18.10 12.12
C LEU A 68 -16.89 16.90 11.18
N SER A 69 -15.98 16.90 10.19
CA SER A 69 -15.78 15.74 9.32
C SER A 69 -15.06 14.63 10.08
N ARG A 70 -15.69 13.44 10.16
CA ARG A 70 -15.06 12.22 10.72
C ARG A 70 -13.84 11.75 9.92
N ARG A 71 -13.71 12.17 8.66
CA ARG A 71 -12.57 11.83 7.79
C ARG A 71 -11.84 13.10 7.38
N GLN A 72 -10.72 13.37 8.02
CA GLN A 72 -9.85 14.52 7.72
C GLN A 72 -8.64 14.11 6.89
N ILE A 73 -8.27 12.84 6.98
CA ILE A 73 -7.05 12.26 6.41
C ILE A 73 -7.42 11.03 5.57
N SER A 74 -6.65 10.78 4.52
CA SER A 74 -6.64 9.52 3.80
C SER A 74 -5.21 8.97 3.77
N VAL A 75 -5.09 7.66 3.88
CA VAL A 75 -3.83 6.96 3.63
C VAL A 75 -3.83 6.47 2.19
N THR A 76 -2.70 6.61 1.52
CA THR A 76 -2.46 6.13 0.16
C THR A 76 -1.19 5.30 0.13
N TYR A 77 -1.18 4.26 -0.71
CA TYR A 77 -0.10 3.28 -0.78
C TYR A 77 0.51 3.33 -2.17
N CYS A 78 1.82 3.42 -2.25
CA CYS A 78 2.57 3.40 -3.50
C CYS A 78 3.50 2.19 -3.54
N LEU A 79 3.75 1.66 -4.74
CA LEU A 79 4.80 0.68 -4.97
C LEU A 79 5.67 1.17 -6.12
N PRO A 80 6.99 0.96 -6.08
CA PRO A 80 7.84 1.20 -7.23
C PRO A 80 7.51 0.20 -8.34
N SER A 81 7.49 0.69 -9.57
CA SER A 81 7.43 -0.08 -10.81
C SER A 81 8.52 0.43 -11.75
N THR A 82 8.73 -0.23 -12.89
CA THR A 82 9.89 -0.09 -13.78
C THR A 82 10.34 1.36 -14.01
N ASN A 83 9.37 2.28 -14.15
CA ASN A 83 9.63 3.67 -14.51
C ASN A 83 9.15 4.70 -13.48
N GLU A 84 8.35 4.31 -12.49
CA GLU A 84 7.72 5.25 -11.56
C GLU A 84 7.15 4.57 -10.31
N HIS A 85 6.80 5.38 -9.30
CA HIS A 85 6.00 4.91 -8.17
C HIS A 85 4.52 5.00 -8.54
N ILE A 86 3.83 3.86 -8.50
CA ILE A 86 2.40 3.78 -8.82
C ILE A 86 1.58 3.65 -7.55
N GLN A 87 0.47 4.39 -7.50
CA GLN A 87 -0.51 4.23 -6.43
C GLN A 87 -1.27 2.93 -6.61
N VAL A 88 -1.38 2.15 -5.53
CA VAL A 88 -2.05 0.86 -5.50
C VAL A 88 -3.10 0.80 -4.40
N SER A 89 -3.94 -0.24 -4.45
CA SER A 89 -4.90 -0.51 -3.38
C SER A 89 -4.17 -0.99 -2.12
N ALA A 90 -4.75 -0.73 -0.95
CA ALA A 90 -4.22 -1.23 0.33
C ALA A 90 -4.09 -2.76 0.35
N LYS A 91 -4.97 -3.46 -0.37
CA LYS A 91 -4.91 -4.92 -0.51
C LYS A 91 -3.68 -5.33 -1.33
N THR A 92 -3.54 -4.78 -2.53
CA THR A 92 -2.39 -5.04 -3.41
C THR A 92 -1.08 -4.74 -2.70
N PHE A 93 -0.99 -3.61 -2.00
CA PHE A 93 0.19 -3.25 -1.21
C PHE A 93 0.57 -4.34 -0.19
N ARG A 94 -0.40 -4.76 0.63
CA ARG A 94 -0.18 -5.80 1.64
C ARG A 94 0.14 -7.16 1.02
N ASP A 95 -0.58 -7.55 -0.03
CA ASP A 95 -0.37 -8.83 -0.72
C ASP A 95 1.04 -8.86 -1.34
N THR A 96 1.48 -7.77 -1.99
CA THR A 96 2.84 -7.63 -2.55
C THR A 96 3.93 -7.77 -1.49
N LEU A 97 3.73 -7.22 -0.29
CA LEU A 97 4.72 -7.25 0.78
C LEU A 97 4.55 -8.43 1.75
N GLY A 98 3.54 -9.29 1.56
CA GLY A 98 3.26 -10.40 2.48
C GLY A 98 2.76 -9.98 3.87
N LEU A 99 2.17 -8.78 3.97
CA LEU A 99 1.66 -8.20 5.22
C LEU A 99 0.25 -8.76 5.50
N SER A 100 0.17 -9.96 6.06
CA SER A 100 -1.10 -10.54 6.52
C SER A 100 -1.46 -10.05 7.93
N LYS A 101 -2.77 -10.06 8.26
CA LYS A 101 -3.23 -9.76 9.63
C LYS A 101 -2.65 -10.71 10.69
N GLU A 102 -2.25 -11.93 10.29
CA GLU A 102 -1.66 -12.94 11.19
C GLU A 102 -0.21 -12.63 11.57
N ASN A 103 0.48 -11.78 10.80
CA ASN A 103 1.88 -11.40 11.05
C ASN A 103 2.03 -10.11 11.88
N LEU A 104 0.92 -9.48 12.28
CA LEU A 104 0.93 -8.39 13.26
C LEU A 104 0.74 -9.02 14.64
N HIS A 105 1.81 -9.61 15.19
CA HIS A 105 1.89 -9.77 16.64
C HIS A 105 2.09 -8.36 17.20
N CYS A 106 1.02 -7.83 17.80
CA CYS A 106 1.16 -6.77 18.78
C CYS A 106 1.47 -7.48 20.09
N ASP A 107 2.70 -7.36 20.57
CA ASP A 107 3.01 -7.54 22.00
C ASP A 107 2.45 -6.36 22.80
#